data_AF-A0A7J4MWK7-F1
#
_entry.id   AF-A0A7J4MWK7-F1
#
_cell.length_a   1.000
_cell.length_b   1.000
_cell.length_c   1.000
_cell.angle_alpha   90.00
_cell.angle_beta   90.00
_cell.angle_gamma   90.00
#
_symmetry.space_group_name_H-M   'P 1'
#
loop_
_entity.id
_entity.type
_entity.pdbx_description
1 polymer ?
#
loop_
_entity_poly.entity_id
_entity_poly.type
_entity_poly.pdbx_seq_one_letter_code
_entity_poly.pdbx_strand_id
1 'polypeptide(L)'
;IEKMIANLISNPNIRFLILCGSEVQGHITGQSIEALHQNGVDPDKRNIIGATGAIPYIENIPDEGIERFQKQLEIVNLIDVEDADAIKAKVKECIEKDPGAFEEEAMVIKVEEGGEEEEGEEVKPVAPETALIEARMRNIQTQVKMIGSTNRMFAGMYSGKVQGIMIGLAFTLTLGILLLV
;
A
#
# COMPACT_ATOMS: atom_id res chain seq x y z
N ILE A 1 -7.18 -4.02 2.38
CA ILE A 1 -6.57 -5.11 1.59
C ILE A 1 -7.60 -5.80 0.69
N GLU A 2 -8.79 -6.11 1.21
CA GLU A 2 -9.87 -6.80 0.47
C GLU A 2 -10.25 -6.19 -0.88
N LYS A 3 -10.51 -4.86 -0.92
CA LYS A 3 -10.82 -4.14 -2.17
C LYS A 3 -9.74 -4.30 -3.24
N MET A 4 -8.47 -4.35 -2.83
CA MET A 4 -7.35 -4.57 -3.74
C MET A 4 -7.41 -5.99 -4.31
N ILE A 5 -7.58 -7.00 -3.44
CA ILE A 5 -7.66 -8.40 -3.86
C ILE A 5 -8.80 -8.62 -4.85
N ALA A 6 -10.01 -8.15 -4.54
CA ALA A 6 -11.17 -8.30 -5.41
C ALA A 6 -10.95 -7.71 -6.82
N ASN A 7 -10.25 -6.57 -6.91
CA ASN A 7 -9.92 -5.94 -8.20
C ASN A 7 -8.79 -6.68 -8.94
N LEU A 8 -7.87 -7.33 -8.24
CA LEU A 8 -6.77 -8.06 -8.86
C LEU A 8 -7.25 -9.40 -9.44
N ILE A 9 -8.00 -10.18 -8.67
CA ILE A 9 -8.49 -11.51 -9.09
C ILE A 9 -9.59 -11.45 -10.16
N SER A 10 -10.24 -10.29 -10.31
CA SER A 10 -11.18 -10.04 -11.40
C SER A 10 -10.51 -9.77 -12.75
N ASN A 11 -9.18 -9.62 -12.79
CA ASN A 11 -8.42 -9.49 -14.03
C ASN A 11 -7.31 -10.56 -14.12
N PRO A 12 -7.53 -11.66 -14.85
CA PRO A 12 -6.55 -12.73 -15.02
C PRO A 12 -5.21 -12.29 -15.65
N ASN A 13 -5.16 -11.13 -16.31
CA ASN A 13 -3.93 -10.62 -16.91
C ASN A 13 -2.96 -10.04 -15.88
N ILE A 14 -3.42 -9.75 -14.66
CA ILE A 14 -2.55 -9.21 -13.62
C ILE A 14 -1.86 -10.38 -12.92
N ARG A 15 -0.56 -10.52 -13.17
CA ARG A 15 0.29 -11.62 -12.68
C ARG A 15 1.33 -11.19 -11.65
N PHE A 16 1.55 -9.89 -11.49
CA PHE A 16 2.54 -9.34 -10.55
C PHE A 16 1.90 -8.25 -9.69
N LEU A 17 2.22 -8.25 -8.40
CA LEU A 17 1.89 -7.17 -7.48
C LEU A 17 3.18 -6.64 -6.84
N ILE A 18 3.54 -5.41 -7.22
CA ILE A 18 4.71 -4.72 -6.66
C ILE A 18 4.26 -3.93 -5.43
N LEU A 19 4.83 -4.24 -4.27
CA LEU A 19 4.60 -3.50 -3.02
C LEU A 19 5.71 -2.45 -2.89
N CYS A 20 5.40 -1.17 -3.06
CA CYS A 20 6.37 -0.08 -3.01
C CYS A 20 5.88 1.13 -2.22
N GLY A 21 6.80 2.04 -1.88
CA GLY A 21 6.54 3.24 -1.07
C GLY A 21 6.80 3.02 0.42
N SER A 22 6.80 4.10 1.21
CA SER A 22 6.96 4.04 2.67
C SER A 22 5.88 3.16 3.33
N GLU A 23 6.31 2.26 4.20
CA GLU A 23 5.40 1.40 4.96
C GLU A 23 4.53 2.21 5.95
N VAL A 24 3.29 1.77 6.15
CA VAL A 24 2.34 2.46 7.04
C VAL A 24 2.62 2.05 8.49
N GLN A 25 3.10 3.00 9.31
CA GLN A 25 3.36 2.73 10.72
C GLN A 25 2.09 2.27 11.46
N GLY A 26 2.19 1.14 12.16
CA GLY A 26 1.12 0.52 12.94
C GLY A 26 0.19 -0.39 12.13
N HIS A 27 -0.17 -0.03 10.90
CA HIS A 27 -0.97 -0.90 10.04
C HIS A 27 -0.11 -1.94 9.31
N ILE A 28 1.15 -1.61 9.04
CA ILE A 28 2.18 -2.47 8.42
C ILE A 28 1.58 -3.23 7.22
N THR A 29 1.02 -2.46 6.30
CA THR A 29 0.12 -2.96 5.26
C THR A 29 0.86 -3.77 4.21
N GLY A 30 2.06 -3.34 3.80
CA GLY A 30 2.90 -4.09 2.86
C GLY A 30 3.23 -5.48 3.39
N GLN A 31 3.78 -5.56 4.60
CA GLN A 31 4.08 -6.84 5.25
C GLN A 31 2.82 -7.72 5.45
N SER A 32 1.67 -7.11 5.78
CA SER A 32 0.41 -7.85 5.93
C SER A 32 -0.06 -8.46 4.60
N ILE A 33 0.16 -7.77 3.47
CA ILE A 33 -0.14 -8.33 2.14
C ILE A 33 0.81 -9.49 1.80
N GLU A 34 2.11 -9.37 2.13
CA GLU A 34 3.06 -10.47 1.95
C GLU A 34 2.68 -11.71 2.77
N ALA A 35 2.32 -11.51 4.04
CA ALA A 35 1.88 -12.57 4.93
C ALA A 35 0.61 -13.26 4.42
N LEU A 36 -0.35 -12.48 3.90
CA LEU A 36 -1.57 -13.03 3.31
C LEU A 36 -1.28 -13.86 2.05
N HIS A 37 -0.37 -13.39 1.20
CA HIS A 37 0.04 -14.14 0.01
C HIS A 37 0.74 -15.46 0.37
N GLN A 38 1.60 -15.47 1.39
CA GLN A 38 2.37 -16.65 1.76
C GLN A 38 1.60 -17.66 2.60
N ASN A 39 0.82 -17.17 3.57
CA ASN A 39 0.26 -17.99 4.64
C ASN A 39 -1.28 -18.04 4.65
N GLY A 40 -1.94 -17.14 3.92
CA GLY A 40 -3.40 -17.05 3.92
C GLY A 40 -3.94 -16.47 5.24
N VAL A 41 -5.15 -16.91 5.60
CA VAL A 41 -5.85 -16.50 6.81
C VAL A 41 -6.12 -17.70 7.71
N ASP A 42 -6.28 -17.44 9.00
CA ASP A 42 -6.75 -18.42 9.96
C ASP A 42 -8.20 -18.83 9.61
N PRO A 43 -8.52 -20.14 9.46
CA PRO A 43 -9.86 -20.59 9.07
C PRO A 43 -10.98 -20.21 10.04
N ASP A 44 -10.67 -20.08 11.33
CA ASP A 44 -11.67 -19.81 12.36
C ASP A 44 -11.77 -18.29 12.64
N LYS A 45 -10.61 -17.64 12.76
CA LYS A 45 -10.52 -16.23 13.19
C LYS A 45 -10.41 -15.23 12.06
N ARG A 46 -10.14 -15.68 10.83
CA ARG A 46 -10.03 -14.84 9.63
C ARG A 46 -8.93 -13.77 9.71
N ASN A 47 -8.01 -13.89 10.67
CA ASN A 47 -6.81 -13.05 10.75
C ASN A 47 -5.72 -13.56 9.81
N ILE A 48 -4.96 -12.65 9.23
CA ILE A 48 -3.84 -12.97 8.34
C ILE A 48 -2.72 -13.62 9.16
N ILE A 49 -2.29 -14.82 8.75
CA ILE A 49 -1.28 -15.58 9.46
C ILE A 49 0.09 -14.94 9.24
N GLY A 50 0.75 -14.51 10.32
CA GLY A 50 2.08 -13.90 10.27
C GLY A 50 2.09 -12.39 9.96
N ALA A 51 0.92 -11.75 9.87
CA ALA A 51 0.84 -10.30 9.77
C ALA A 51 1.14 -9.62 11.12
N THR A 52 1.92 -8.54 11.08
CA THR A 52 2.32 -7.74 12.26
C THR A 52 1.53 -6.43 12.39
N GLY A 53 0.61 -6.17 11.45
CA GLY A 53 -0.32 -5.05 11.51
C GLY A 53 -1.25 -5.13 12.72
N ALA A 54 -1.78 -3.98 13.15
CA ALA A 54 -2.63 -3.89 14.34
C ALA A 54 -3.95 -4.69 14.23
N ILE A 55 -4.59 -4.69 13.06
CA ILE A 55 -5.91 -5.33 12.82
C ILE A 55 -5.87 -6.03 11.45
N PRO A 56 -5.16 -7.16 11.30
CA PRO A 56 -4.96 -7.79 10.00
C PRO A 56 -6.04 -8.86 9.74
N TYR A 57 -7.30 -8.45 9.58
CA TYR A 57 -8.42 -9.36 9.31
C TYR A 57 -8.92 -9.24 7.87
N ILE A 58 -9.41 -10.36 7.32
CA ILE A 58 -10.07 -10.43 6.02
C ILE A 58 -11.42 -11.10 6.26
N GLU A 59 -12.51 -10.36 6.16
CA GLU A 59 -13.86 -10.83 6.49
C GLU A 59 -14.66 -11.10 5.22
N ASN A 60 -14.55 -10.21 4.23
CA ASN A 60 -15.42 -10.16 3.06
C ASN A 60 -14.93 -10.98 1.85
N ILE A 61 -13.68 -11.46 1.88
CA ILE A 61 -13.11 -12.26 0.78
C ILE A 61 -13.19 -13.75 1.12
N PRO A 62 -13.98 -14.58 0.42
CA PRO A 62 -14.03 -16.03 0.65
C PRO A 62 -12.65 -16.67 0.44
N ASP A 63 -12.43 -17.84 1.06
CA ASP A 63 -11.14 -18.54 0.99
C ASP A 63 -10.71 -18.86 -0.45
N GLU A 64 -11.66 -19.15 -1.33
CA GLU A 64 -11.43 -19.32 -2.78
C GLU A 64 -10.79 -18.09 -3.42
N GLY A 65 -11.21 -16.89 -3.00
CA GLY A 65 -10.65 -15.63 -3.47
C GLY A 65 -9.22 -15.39 -2.96
N ILE A 66 -8.93 -15.84 -1.75
CA ILE A 66 -7.58 -15.80 -1.17
C ILE A 66 -6.67 -16.78 -1.90
N GLU A 67 -7.10 -18.02 -2.11
CA GLU A 67 -6.34 -19.00 -2.89
C GLU A 67 -6.08 -18.53 -4.32
N ARG A 68 -7.09 -17.92 -4.97
CA ARG A 68 -6.95 -17.34 -6.29
C ARG A 68 -5.90 -16.24 -6.31
N PHE A 69 -5.93 -15.35 -5.32
CA PHE A 69 -4.92 -14.31 -5.14
C PHE A 69 -3.50 -14.89 -4.99
N GLN A 70 -3.35 -15.95 -4.19
CA GLN A 70 -2.06 -16.62 -3.96
C GLN A 70 -1.51 -17.29 -5.22
N LYS A 71 -2.36 -17.98 -5.99
CA LYS A 71 -1.96 -18.70 -7.20
C LYS A 71 -1.76 -17.78 -8.41
N GLN A 72 -2.55 -16.72 -8.52
CA GLN A 72 -2.54 -15.85 -9.69
C GLN A 72 -1.32 -14.91 -9.72
N LEU A 73 -0.96 -14.35 -8.56
CA LEU A 73 -0.02 -13.24 -8.47
C LEU A 73 1.32 -13.66 -7.87
N GLU A 74 2.40 -13.08 -8.38
CA GLU A 74 3.71 -13.05 -7.73
C GLU A 74 3.90 -11.70 -7.02
N ILE A 75 4.30 -11.73 -5.75
CA ILE A 75 4.61 -10.52 -4.98
C ILE A 75 6.05 -10.11 -5.21
N VAL A 76 6.25 -8.83 -5.54
CA VAL A 76 7.57 -8.22 -5.65
C VAL A 76 7.71 -7.16 -4.55
N ASN A 77 8.59 -7.44 -3.59
CA ASN A 77 8.82 -6.55 -2.46
C ASN A 77 9.79 -5.42 -2.82
N LEU A 78 9.28 -4.19 -2.75
CA LEU A 78 10.00 -2.93 -2.79
C LEU A 78 9.50 -1.99 -1.67
N ILE A 79 9.08 -2.55 -0.53
CA ILE A 79 8.60 -1.78 0.62
C ILE A 79 9.71 -0.83 1.09
N ASP A 80 9.33 0.38 1.48
CA ASP A 80 10.21 1.51 1.81
C ASP A 80 11.09 2.03 0.66
N VAL A 81 10.84 1.59 -0.58
CA VAL A 81 11.46 2.15 -1.80
C VAL A 81 10.51 3.15 -2.46
N GLU A 82 10.93 4.41 -2.53
CA GLU A 82 10.20 5.50 -3.20
C GLU A 82 10.88 5.97 -4.49
N ASP A 83 12.03 5.40 -4.84
CA ASP A 83 12.76 5.78 -6.05
C ASP A 83 12.00 5.38 -7.31
N ALA A 84 11.65 6.38 -8.12
CA ALA A 84 10.84 6.19 -9.31
C ALA A 84 11.55 5.33 -10.37
N ASP A 85 12.88 5.42 -10.47
CA ASP A 85 13.63 4.69 -11.49
C ASP A 85 13.80 3.21 -11.12
N ALA A 86 14.03 2.91 -9.83
CA ALA A 86 13.99 1.54 -9.31
C ALA A 86 12.62 0.88 -9.53
N ILE A 87 11.52 1.58 -9.22
CA ILE A 87 10.16 1.05 -9.41
C ILE A 87 9.90 0.80 -10.90
N LYS A 88 10.22 1.76 -11.79
CA LYS A 88 10.06 1.59 -13.24
C LYS A 88 10.88 0.43 -13.79
N ALA A 89 12.11 0.26 -13.33
CA ALA A 89 12.96 -0.85 -13.75
C ALA A 89 12.32 -2.19 -13.37
N LYS A 90 11.78 -2.29 -12.16
CA LYS A 90 11.10 -3.51 -11.71
C LYS A 90 9.80 -3.79 -12.47
N VAL A 91 9.01 -2.76 -12.77
CA VAL A 91 7.83 -2.88 -13.64
C VAL A 91 8.21 -3.44 -15.01
N LYS A 92 9.29 -2.94 -15.63
CA LYS A 92 9.76 -3.46 -16.92
C LYS A 92 10.18 -4.93 -16.84
N GLU A 93 10.89 -5.31 -15.78
CA GLU A 93 11.28 -6.71 -15.56
C GLU A 93 10.06 -7.64 -15.44
N CYS A 94 8.99 -7.21 -14.75
CA CYS A 94 7.74 -7.96 -14.66
C CYS A 94 7.05 -8.10 -16.03
N ILE A 95 7.07 -7.06 -16.86
CA ILE A 95 6.51 -7.10 -18.22
C ILE A 95 7.30 -8.06 -19.11
N GLU A 96 8.63 -8.09 -19.00
CA GLU A 96 9.48 -9.00 -19.78
C GLU A 96 9.30 -10.47 -19.37
N LYS A 97 8.90 -10.72 -18.12
CA LYS A 97 8.62 -12.06 -17.58
C LYS A 97 7.13 -12.42 -17.62
N ASP A 98 6.32 -11.72 -18.41
CA ASP A 98 4.88 -11.94 -18.47
C ASP A 98 4.56 -13.40 -18.86
N PRO A 99 3.99 -14.22 -17.96
CA PRO A 99 3.60 -15.59 -18.25
C PRO A 99 2.28 -15.68 -19.04
N GLY A 100 1.65 -14.55 -19.34
CA GLY A 100 0.32 -14.46 -19.92
C GLY A 100 -0.79 -14.51 -18.87
N ALA A 101 -2.04 -14.46 -19.35
CA ALA A 101 -3.21 -14.52 -18.51
C ALA A 101 -3.24 -15.82 -17.67
N PHE A 102 -3.72 -15.71 -16.44
CA PHE A 102 -3.97 -16.87 -15.60
C PHE A 102 -5.07 -17.76 -16.23
N GLU A 103 -4.92 -19.08 -16.13
CA GLU A 103 -5.70 -20.04 -16.93
C GLU A 103 -7.19 -20.11 -16.57
N GLU A 104 -7.57 -19.60 -15.40
CA GLU A 104 -8.96 -19.60 -14.93
C GLU A 104 -9.71 -18.30 -15.23
N GLU A 105 -11.03 -18.39 -15.44
CA GLU A 105 -11.90 -17.24 -15.69
C GLU A 105 -11.85 -16.20 -14.56
N ALA A 106 -12.20 -14.96 -14.91
CA ALA A 106 -12.21 -13.84 -13.98
C ALA A 106 -13.16 -14.10 -12.79
N MET A 107 -12.62 -13.99 -11.57
CA MET A 107 -13.42 -14.13 -10.36
C MET A 107 -13.90 -12.75 -9.90
N VAL A 108 -15.21 -12.51 -9.94
CA VAL A 108 -15.81 -11.26 -9.48
C VAL A 108 -16.39 -11.47 -8.09
N ILE A 109 -15.71 -10.91 -7.09
CA ILE A 109 -16.18 -10.91 -5.70
C ILE A 109 -16.80 -9.55 -5.41
N LYS A 110 -18.09 -9.54 -5.06
CA LYS A 110 -18.75 -8.35 -4.53
C LYS A 110 -18.32 -8.19 -3.07
N VAL A 111 -17.46 -7.21 -2.82
CA VAL A 111 -17.19 -6.73 -1.47
C VAL A 111 -18.33 -5.79 -1.12
N GLU A 112 -19.18 -6.16 -0.16
CA GLU A 112 -20.26 -5.29 0.31
C GLU A 112 -19.64 -4.02 0.90
N GLU A 113 -20.15 -2.84 0.52
CA GLU A 113 -19.86 -1.62 1.26
C GLU A 113 -20.75 -1.60 2.51
N GLY A 114 -20.37 -2.42 3.49
CA GLY A 114 -20.82 -2.22 4.85
C GLY A 114 -20.35 -0.84 5.29
N GLY A 115 -21.28 0.13 5.27
CA GLY A 115 -21.14 1.35 6.04
C GLY A 115 -21.33 1.03 7.52
N GLU A 116 -20.47 0.19 8.08
CA GLU A 116 -20.41 -0.12 9.49
C GLU A 116 -18.93 -0.13 9.89
N GLU A 117 -18.66 0.67 10.91
CA GLU A 117 -17.38 0.75 11.60
C GLU A 117 -16.92 -0.68 11.94
N GLU A 118 -15.64 -0.97 11.71
CA GLU A 118 -15.02 -2.27 12.00
C GLU A 118 -15.37 -2.73 13.42
N GLU A 119 -16.36 -3.63 13.56
CA GLU A 119 -16.57 -4.45 14.75
C GLU A 119 -15.53 -5.58 14.72
N GLY A 120 -14.29 -5.24 15.05
CA GLY A 120 -13.16 -6.16 15.09
C GLY A 120 -12.28 -5.89 16.30
N GLU A 121 -12.91 -5.66 17.45
CA GLU A 121 -12.21 -5.52 18.71
C GLU A 121 -12.86 -6.47 19.72
N GLU A 122 -12.20 -7.61 19.96
CA GLU A 122 -12.43 -8.37 21.19
C GLU A 122 -11.84 -7.55 22.35
N VAL A 123 -12.44 -6.39 22.60
CA VAL A 123 -12.16 -5.59 23.79
C VAL A 123 -12.88 -6.27 24.91
N LYS A 124 -12.16 -6.50 26.00
CA LYS A 124 -12.77 -6.62 27.34
C LYS A 124 -13.91 -5.60 27.43
N PRO A 125 -15.09 -5.94 27.97
CA PRO A 125 -16.26 -5.07 27.89
C PRO A 125 -15.95 -3.71 28.54
N VAL A 126 -15.62 -2.73 27.71
CA VAL A 126 -15.51 -1.32 28.11
C VAL A 126 -16.79 -0.66 27.64
N ALA A 127 -17.34 0.22 28.48
CA ALA A 127 -18.64 0.84 28.23
C ALA A 127 -18.71 1.46 26.81
N PRO A 128 -19.86 1.44 26.13
CA PRO A 128 -20.02 1.91 24.75
C PRO A 128 -19.50 3.35 24.48
N GLU A 129 -19.47 4.18 25.52
CA GLU A 129 -18.89 5.53 25.46
C GLU A 129 -17.38 5.55 25.20
N THR A 130 -16.65 4.55 25.70
CA THR A 130 -15.19 4.46 25.56
C THR A 130 -14.76 3.95 24.18
N ALA A 131 -15.52 3.01 23.60
CA ALA A 131 -15.29 2.54 22.23
C ALA A 131 -15.43 3.67 21.19
N LEU A 132 -16.43 4.54 21.37
CA LEU A 132 -16.61 5.72 20.52
C LEU A 132 -15.42 6.69 20.62
N ILE A 133 -14.90 6.90 21.82
CA ILE A 133 -13.73 7.76 22.05
C ILE A 133 -12.50 7.17 21.35
N GLU A 134 -12.30 5.86 21.44
CA GLU A 134 -11.18 5.16 20.80
C GLU A 134 -11.25 5.21 19.27
N ALA A 135 -12.45 5.00 18.69
CA ALA A 135 -12.68 5.17 17.25
C ALA A 135 -12.32 6.58 16.78
N ARG A 136 -12.71 7.62 17.53
CA ARG A 136 -12.32 9.00 17.22
C ARG A 136 -10.82 9.24 17.39
N MET A 137 -10.18 8.69 18.42
CA MET A 137 -8.73 8.80 18.59
C MET A 137 -7.98 8.14 17.43
N ARG A 138 -8.43 6.97 16.96
CA ARG A 138 -7.86 6.29 15.78
C ARG A 138 -7.98 7.15 14.52
N ASN A 139 -9.14 7.73 14.26
CA ASN A 139 -9.35 8.63 13.11
C ASN A 139 -8.42 9.87 13.19
N ILE A 140 -8.28 10.47 14.37
CA ILE A 140 -7.34 11.58 14.60
C ILE A 140 -5.90 11.15 14.32
N GLN A 141 -5.47 9.98 14.83
CA GLN A 141 -4.12 9.46 14.58
C GLN A 141 -3.84 9.26 13.10
N THR A 142 -4.81 8.72 12.34
CA THR A 142 -4.70 8.56 10.89
C THR A 142 -4.55 9.91 10.19
N GLN A 143 -5.37 10.91 10.54
CA GLN A 143 -5.24 12.26 9.97
C GLN A 143 -3.87 12.89 10.27
N VAL A 144 -3.35 12.73 11.49
CA VAL A 144 -2.02 13.22 11.88
C VAL A 144 -0.91 12.56 11.06
N LYS A 145 -0.98 11.23 10.84
CA LYS A 145 -0.02 10.52 9.98
C LYS A 145 -0.07 11.03 8.54
N MET A 146 -1.26 11.26 8.00
CA MET A 146 -1.43 11.82 6.65
C MET A 146 -0.84 13.24 6.53
N ILE A 147 -0.98 14.08 7.55
CA ILE A 147 -0.32 15.40 7.61
C ILE A 147 1.21 15.23 7.64
N GLY A 148 1.72 14.26 8.41
CA GLY A 148 3.15 13.94 8.44
C GLY A 148 3.71 13.52 7.08
N SER A 149 3.01 12.62 6.38
CA SER A 149 3.35 12.20 5.01
C SER A 149 3.34 13.38 4.04
N THR A 150 2.29 14.23 4.12
CA THR A 150 2.17 15.44 3.30
C THR A 150 3.33 16.41 3.55
N ASN A 151 3.68 16.66 4.82
CA ASN A 151 4.83 17.49 5.18
C ASN A 151 6.16 16.93 4.67
N ARG A 152 6.34 15.61 4.73
CA ARG A 152 7.53 14.94 4.18
C ARG A 152 7.64 15.15 2.68
N MET A 153 6.54 14.99 1.95
CA MET A 153 6.47 15.23 0.50
C MET A 153 6.74 16.71 0.17
N PHE A 154 6.19 17.65 0.95
CA PHE A 154 6.48 19.08 0.81
C PHE A 154 7.95 19.40 1.09
N ALA A 155 8.58 18.78 2.09
CA ALA A 155 9.99 18.98 2.39
C ALA A 155 10.91 18.50 1.25
N GLY A 156 10.62 17.33 0.67
CA GLY A 156 11.32 16.81 -0.50
C GLY A 156 11.16 17.74 -1.72
N MET A 157 9.93 18.17 -2.02
CA MET A 157 9.66 19.08 -3.12
C MET A 157 10.29 20.48 -2.91
N TYR A 158 10.27 21.00 -1.69
CA TYR A 158 10.88 22.30 -1.36
C TYR A 158 12.40 22.25 -1.52
N SER A 159 13.04 21.19 -1.05
CA SER A 159 14.48 20.95 -1.25
C SER A 159 14.84 20.95 -2.75
N GLY A 160 14.08 20.21 -3.57
CA GLY A 160 14.29 20.16 -5.02
C GLY A 160 14.10 21.52 -5.71
N LYS A 161 13.06 22.29 -5.33
CA LYS A 161 12.82 23.64 -5.87
C LYS A 161 13.95 24.61 -5.54
N VAL A 162 14.43 24.61 -4.29
CA VAL A 162 15.52 25.49 -3.86
C VAL A 162 16.83 25.15 -4.57
N GLN A 163 17.16 23.85 -4.68
CA GLN A 163 18.35 23.42 -5.43
C GLN A 163 18.28 23.82 -6.92
N GLY A 164 17.12 23.64 -7.55
CA GLY A 164 16.92 24.05 -8.95
C GLY A 164 17.12 25.55 -9.18
N ILE A 165 16.57 26.39 -8.30
CA ILE A 165 16.76 27.85 -8.36
C ILE A 165 18.24 28.20 -8.18
N MET A 166 18.93 27.60 -7.21
CA MET A 166 20.34 27.88 -6.94
C MET A 166 21.25 27.52 -8.12
N ILE A 167 21.04 26.34 -8.72
CA ILE A 167 21.80 25.90 -9.90
C ILE A 167 21.52 26.83 -11.09
N GLY A 168 20.25 27.20 -11.31
CA GLY A 168 19.88 28.13 -12.37
C GLY A 168 20.56 29.50 -12.21
N LEU A 169 20.56 30.06 -11.00
CA LEU A 169 21.21 31.33 -10.69
C LEU A 169 22.72 31.26 -10.93
N ALA A 170 23.38 30.22 -10.43
CA ALA A 170 24.81 30.01 -10.66
C ALA A 170 25.15 29.91 -12.15
N PHE A 171 24.36 29.16 -12.93
CA PHE A 171 24.55 29.02 -14.38
C PHE A 171 24.36 30.34 -15.12
N THR A 172 23.34 31.13 -14.76
CA THR A 172 23.12 32.45 -15.39
C THR A 172 24.25 33.43 -15.10
N LEU A 173 24.81 33.42 -13.88
CA LEU A 173 25.93 34.29 -13.51
C LEU A 173 27.23 33.88 -14.20
N THR A 174 27.54 32.58 -14.30
CA THR A 174 28.76 32.13 -14.98
C THR A 174 28.71 32.40 -16.47
N LEU A 175 27.57 32.13 -17.12
CA LEU A 175 27.37 32.44 -18.54
C LEU A 175 27.42 33.95 -18.81
N GLY A 176 26.82 34.75 -17.92
CA GLY A 176 26.85 36.21 -18.00
C GLY A 176 28.25 36.80 -17.90
N ILE A 177 29.10 36.28 -17.01
CA ILE A 177 30.50 36.69 -16.89
C ILE A 177 31.28 36.28 -18.14
N LEU A 178 31.07 35.07 -18.66
CA LEU A 178 31.77 34.57 -19.84
C LEU A 178 31.42 35.34 -21.13
N LEU A 179 30.21 35.88 -21.23
CA LEU A 179 29.80 36.74 -22.35
C LEU A 179 30.29 38.19 -22.23
N LEU A 180 30.72 38.61 -21.03
CA LEU A 180 31.22 39.96 -20.75
C LEU A 180 32.74 40.10 -20.94
N VAL A 181 33.48 38.98 -20.99
CA VAL A 181 34.92 38.90 -21.25
C VAL A 181 35.17 38.60 -22.72
#